data_AF-A0A9E5PII4-F1
#
_entry.id   AF-A0A9E5PII4-F1
#
_cell.length_a   1.000
_cell.length_b   1.000
_cell.length_c   1.000
_cell.angle_alpha   90.00
_cell.angle_beta   90.00
_cell.angle_gamma   90.00
#
_symmetry.space_group_name_H-M   'P 1'
#
loop_
_entity.id
_entity.type
_entity.pdbx_description
1 polymer ?
#
loop_
_entity_poly.entity_id
_entity_poly.type
_entity_poly.pdbx_seq_one_letter_code
_entity_poly.pdbx_strand_id
1 'polypeptide(L)'
;MFERLRAAINAALDAATADADPRSIASQMREAVLEAGTSVGAMRDGVERTERQLQFQRQQLADAERRGRLAAGIQDQETVEVAARFAAKHRERVEVLERKLEAQRSELVLAEREYGEMKTQLRDFVRTRAATDASRRVDAAWRDLEAAGGERPETDAQDEVLRSRLDRAAREALAEEQLQALKKKMGKS
;
A
#
# COMPACT_ATOMS: atom_id res chain seq x y z
N MET A 1 -8.66 -3.05 -4.11
CA MET A 1 -8.88 -4.51 -3.90
C MET A 1 -9.24 -4.82 -2.45
N PHE A 2 -8.64 -4.13 -1.48
CA PHE A 2 -8.92 -4.30 -0.05
C PHE A 2 -10.10 -3.46 0.46
N GLU A 3 -11.14 -3.21 -0.34
CA GLU A 3 -12.20 -2.26 0.05
C GLU A 3 -12.93 -2.64 1.34
N ARG A 4 -13.21 -3.93 1.55
CA ARG A 4 -13.79 -4.42 2.81
C ARG A 4 -12.85 -4.25 3.99
N LEU A 5 -11.54 -4.47 3.80
CA LEU A 5 -10.52 -4.27 4.83
C LEU A 5 -10.33 -2.79 5.17
N ARG A 6 -10.35 -1.94 4.14
CA ARG A 6 -10.26 -0.48 4.28
C ARG A 6 -11.52 0.07 4.96
N ALA A 7 -12.70 -0.46 4.63
CA ALA A 7 -13.94 -0.13 5.32
C ALA A 7 -13.89 -0.56 6.79
N ALA A 8 -13.33 -1.73 7.10
CA ALA A 8 -13.11 -2.17 8.48
C ALA A 8 -12.12 -1.25 9.22
N ILE A 9 -11.02 -0.85 8.59
CA ILE A 9 -10.06 0.10 9.17
C ILE A 9 -10.72 1.47 9.40
N ASN A 10 -11.45 2.00 8.42
CA ASN A 10 -12.14 3.29 8.55
C ASN A 10 -13.23 3.24 9.62
N ALA A 11 -14.02 2.16 9.66
CA ALA A 11 -15.02 1.96 10.72
C ALA A 11 -14.38 1.85 12.11
N ALA A 12 -13.20 1.22 12.21
CA ALA A 12 -12.46 1.15 13.46
C ALA A 12 -11.87 2.51 13.87
N LEU A 13 -11.42 3.32 12.90
CA LEU A 13 -10.98 4.70 13.13
C LEU A 13 -12.14 5.62 13.55
N ASP A 14 -13.31 5.49 12.93
CA ASP A 14 -14.51 6.22 13.28
C ASP A 14 -15.02 5.79 14.67
N ALA A 15 -14.99 4.49 14.97
CA ALA A 15 -15.33 3.96 16.28
C ALA A 15 -14.37 4.43 17.38
N ALA A 16 -13.11 4.75 17.05
CA ALA A 16 -12.14 5.34 17.99
C ALA A 16 -12.52 6.75 18.45
N THR A 17 -13.45 7.42 17.75
CA THR A 17 -14.04 8.70 18.17
C THR A 17 -15.25 8.52 19.09
N ALA A 18 -15.82 7.32 19.13
CA ALA A 18 -16.78 6.87 20.14
C ALA A 18 -16.04 6.08 21.25
N ASP A 19 -16.71 5.77 22.35
CA ASP A 19 -16.17 5.08 23.56
C ASP A 19 -15.57 3.66 23.34
N ALA A 20 -15.21 3.27 22.10
CA ALA A 20 -14.61 1.98 21.80
C ALA A 20 -13.19 1.85 22.37
N ASP A 21 -12.84 0.67 22.91
CA ASP A 21 -11.50 0.39 23.42
C ASP A 21 -10.45 0.54 22.30
N PRO A 22 -9.56 1.55 22.38
CA PRO A 22 -8.60 1.79 21.31
C PRO A 22 -7.59 0.64 21.16
N ARG A 23 -7.44 -0.24 22.17
CA ARG A 23 -6.57 -1.44 22.04
C ARG A 23 -7.18 -2.47 21.11
N SER A 24 -8.49 -2.65 21.19
CA SER A 24 -9.26 -3.52 20.29
C SER A 24 -9.14 -3.05 18.84
N ILE A 25 -9.33 -1.74 18.60
CA ILE A 25 -9.16 -1.12 17.27
C ILE A 25 -7.76 -1.35 16.72
N ALA A 26 -6.72 -1.09 17.51
CA ALA A 26 -5.34 -1.34 17.08
C ALA A 26 -5.09 -2.82 16.74
N SER A 27 -5.77 -3.75 17.44
CA SER A 27 -5.66 -5.19 17.18
C SER A 27 -6.30 -5.56 15.85
N GLN A 28 -7.51 -5.06 15.58
CA GLN A 28 -8.21 -5.28 14.31
C GLN A 28 -7.42 -4.70 13.13
N MET A 29 -6.85 -3.50 13.28
CA MET A 29 -6.00 -2.89 12.26
C MET A 29 -4.72 -3.73 12.00
N ARG A 30 -4.10 -4.28 13.05
CA ARG A 30 -2.94 -5.18 12.91
C ARG A 30 -3.31 -6.45 12.17
N GLU A 31 -4.43 -7.06 12.52
CA GLU A 31 -4.93 -8.28 11.87
C GLU A 31 -5.22 -8.02 10.38
N ALA A 32 -5.93 -6.95 10.06
CA ALA A 32 -6.19 -6.54 8.68
C ALA A 32 -4.90 -6.29 7.90
N VAL A 33 -3.90 -5.63 8.50
CA VAL A 33 -2.59 -5.41 7.85
C VAL A 33 -1.86 -6.75 7.63
N LEU A 34 -1.92 -7.68 8.57
CA LEU A 34 -1.31 -9.01 8.39
C LEU A 34 -1.98 -9.80 7.27
N GLU A 35 -3.32 -9.80 7.21
CA GLU A 35 -4.09 -10.46 6.15
C GLU A 35 -3.83 -9.81 4.77
N ALA A 36 -3.76 -8.49 4.69
CA ALA A 36 -3.36 -7.81 3.46
C ALA A 36 -1.93 -8.18 3.06
N GLY A 37 -1.02 -8.30 4.03
CA GLY A 37 0.37 -8.72 3.78
C GLY A 37 0.46 -10.14 3.22
N THR A 38 -0.28 -11.10 3.76
CA THR A 38 -0.33 -12.48 3.22
C THR A 38 -0.93 -12.52 1.82
N SER A 39 -1.97 -11.71 1.58
CA SER A 39 -2.61 -11.59 0.26
C SER A 39 -1.65 -11.03 -0.79
N VAL A 40 -0.92 -9.95 -0.46
CA VAL A 40 0.13 -9.38 -1.34
C VAL A 40 1.25 -10.41 -1.59
N GLY A 41 1.66 -11.16 -0.57
CA GLY A 41 2.60 -12.27 -0.72
C GLY A 41 2.13 -13.31 -1.74
N ALA A 42 0.88 -13.77 -1.62
CA ALA A 42 0.29 -14.73 -2.55
C ALA A 42 0.19 -14.17 -3.99
N MET A 43 -0.02 -12.87 -4.15
CA MET A 43 0.01 -12.20 -5.47
C MET A 43 1.41 -12.22 -6.09
N ARG A 44 2.45 -11.91 -5.29
CA ARG A 44 3.85 -11.99 -5.75
C ARG A 44 4.20 -13.41 -6.20
N ASP A 45 3.86 -14.42 -5.40
CA ASP A 45 4.04 -15.83 -5.77
C ASP A 45 3.25 -16.21 -7.03
N GLY A 46 2.08 -15.60 -7.21
CA GLY A 46 1.26 -15.73 -8.41
C GLY A 46 1.94 -15.17 -9.67
N VAL A 47 2.60 -14.01 -9.56
CA VAL A 47 3.39 -13.41 -10.62
C VAL A 47 4.58 -14.30 -10.98
N GLU A 48 5.39 -14.70 -9.99
CA GLU A 48 6.57 -15.55 -10.22
C GLU A 48 6.20 -16.89 -10.89
N ARG A 49 5.10 -17.53 -10.46
CA ARG A 49 4.61 -18.75 -11.09
C ARG A 49 4.25 -18.54 -12.55
N THR A 50 3.58 -17.44 -12.88
CA THR A 50 3.22 -17.11 -14.27
C THR A 50 4.47 -16.79 -15.10
N GLU A 51 5.47 -16.11 -14.54
CA GLU A 51 6.76 -15.85 -15.20
C GLU A 51 7.49 -17.14 -15.55
N ARG A 52 7.59 -18.10 -14.61
CA ARG A 52 8.19 -19.42 -14.86
C ARG A 52 7.43 -20.18 -15.95
N GLN A 53 6.10 -20.15 -15.91
CA GLN A 53 5.27 -20.76 -16.95
C GLN A 53 5.49 -20.12 -18.33
N LEU A 54 5.58 -18.79 -18.38
CA LEU A 54 5.84 -18.04 -19.61
C LEU A 54 7.22 -18.38 -20.18
N GLN A 55 8.25 -18.43 -19.34
CA GLN A 55 9.60 -18.83 -19.76
C GLN A 55 9.61 -20.24 -20.33
N PHE A 56 8.95 -21.19 -19.65
CA PHE A 56 8.82 -22.56 -20.14
C PHE A 56 8.12 -22.61 -21.50
N GLN A 57 6.99 -21.91 -21.68
CA GLN A 57 6.29 -21.90 -22.98
C GLN A 57 7.12 -21.25 -24.09
N ARG A 58 7.89 -20.19 -23.80
CA ARG A 58 8.81 -19.58 -24.76
C ARG A 58 9.92 -20.54 -25.18
N GLN A 59 10.46 -21.33 -24.25
CA GLN A 59 11.44 -22.38 -24.58
C GLN A 59 10.81 -23.45 -25.48
N GLN A 60 9.62 -23.94 -25.15
CA GLN A 60 8.90 -24.92 -25.96
C GLN A 60 8.60 -24.40 -27.38
N LEU A 61 8.23 -23.12 -27.52
CA LEU A 61 8.05 -22.47 -28.81
C LEU A 61 9.35 -22.47 -29.62
N ALA A 62 10.45 -22.01 -29.01
CA ALA A 62 11.76 -21.95 -29.68
C ALA A 62 12.25 -23.36 -30.10
N ASP A 63 11.99 -24.38 -29.28
CA ASP A 63 12.29 -25.77 -29.58
C ASP A 63 11.48 -26.31 -30.76
N ALA A 64 10.16 -26.05 -30.79
CA ALA A 64 9.30 -26.45 -31.90
C ALA A 64 9.75 -25.79 -33.21
N GLU A 65 10.03 -24.48 -33.18
CA GLU A 65 10.50 -23.74 -34.36
C GLU A 65 11.88 -24.23 -34.83
N ARG A 66 12.81 -24.51 -33.90
CA ARG A 66 14.12 -25.07 -34.24
C ARG A 66 13.98 -26.43 -34.91
N ARG A 67 13.16 -27.33 -34.34
CA ARG A 67 12.94 -28.68 -34.90
C ARG A 67 12.29 -28.61 -36.28
N GLY A 68 11.31 -27.71 -36.47
CA GLY A 68 10.72 -27.47 -37.78
C GLY A 68 11.74 -27.00 -38.82
N ARG A 69 12.64 -26.08 -38.46
CA ARG A 69 13.72 -25.63 -39.36
C ARG A 69 14.69 -26.76 -39.72
N LEU A 70 15.05 -27.62 -38.76
CA LEU A 70 15.93 -28.77 -39.00
C LEU A 70 15.27 -29.80 -39.93
N ALA A 71 13.99 -30.10 -39.70
CA ALA A 71 13.22 -31.02 -40.55
C ALA A 71 13.09 -30.50 -41.99
N ALA A 72 12.86 -29.20 -42.16
CA ALA A 72 12.83 -28.57 -43.48
C ALA A 72 14.16 -28.74 -44.23
N GLY A 73 15.29 -28.66 -43.52
CA GLY A 73 16.63 -28.87 -44.08
C GLY A 73 16.88 -30.28 -44.63
N ILE A 74 16.16 -31.28 -44.12
CA ILE A 74 16.21 -32.68 -44.62
C ILE A 74 14.98 -33.07 -45.44
N GLN A 75 14.14 -32.11 -45.82
CA GLN A 75 12.92 -32.30 -46.60
C GLN A 75 11.87 -33.22 -45.94
N ASP A 76 11.90 -33.36 -44.61
CA ASP A 76 10.87 -34.07 -43.84
C ASP A 76 9.66 -33.14 -43.62
N GLN A 77 8.71 -33.19 -44.57
CA GLN A 77 7.53 -32.32 -44.55
C GLN A 77 6.56 -32.65 -43.41
N GLU A 78 6.45 -33.92 -43.02
CA GLU A 78 5.56 -34.33 -41.93
C GLU A 78 6.01 -33.69 -40.62
N THR A 79 7.31 -33.77 -40.30
CA THR A 79 7.85 -33.13 -39.09
C THR A 79 7.74 -31.61 -39.15
N VAL A 80 7.89 -30.99 -40.33
CA VAL A 80 7.70 -29.54 -40.50
C VAL A 80 6.27 -29.13 -40.15
N GLU A 81 5.27 -29.83 -40.66
CA GLU A 81 3.86 -29.55 -40.40
C GLU A 81 3.51 -29.74 -38.93
N VAL A 82 3.99 -30.83 -38.32
CA VAL A 82 3.79 -31.09 -36.88
C VAL A 82 4.44 -29.99 -36.05
N ALA A 83 5.70 -29.63 -36.33
CA ALA A 83 6.41 -28.56 -35.63
C ALA A 83 5.68 -27.21 -35.75
N ALA A 84 5.16 -26.88 -36.93
CA ALA A 84 4.38 -25.66 -37.14
C ALA A 84 3.11 -25.64 -36.28
N ARG A 85 2.39 -26.75 -36.18
CA ARG A 85 1.20 -26.88 -35.32
C ARG A 85 1.53 -26.71 -33.84
N PHE A 86 2.63 -27.29 -33.36
CA PHE A 86 3.08 -27.10 -31.97
C PHE A 86 3.53 -25.66 -31.72
N ALA A 87 4.28 -25.07 -32.64
CA ALA A 87 4.71 -23.67 -32.53
C ALA A 87 3.51 -22.72 -32.47
N ALA A 88 2.48 -22.92 -33.30
CA ALA A 88 1.25 -22.12 -33.23
C ALA A 88 0.58 -22.20 -31.84
N LYS A 89 0.40 -23.42 -31.30
CA LYS A 89 -0.17 -23.62 -29.96
C LYS A 89 0.64 -22.95 -28.85
N HIS A 90 1.97 -23.08 -28.89
CA HIS A 90 2.82 -22.45 -27.89
C HIS A 90 2.81 -20.93 -28.01
N ARG A 91 2.74 -20.37 -29.23
CA ARG A 91 2.64 -18.92 -29.46
C ARG A 91 1.35 -18.34 -28.87
N GLU A 92 0.21 -18.97 -29.14
CA GLU A 92 -1.07 -18.57 -28.53
C GLU A 92 -0.99 -18.60 -26.99
N ARG A 93 -0.38 -19.65 -26.42
CA ARG A 93 -0.24 -19.77 -24.97
C ARG A 93 0.72 -18.74 -24.37
N VAL A 94 1.80 -18.39 -25.09
CA VAL A 94 2.72 -17.30 -24.71
C VAL A 94 1.95 -15.97 -24.67
N GLU A 95 1.19 -15.63 -25.70
CA GLU A 95 0.41 -14.38 -25.76
C GLU A 95 -0.62 -14.27 -24.63
N VAL A 96 -1.27 -15.37 -24.27
CA VAL A 96 -2.20 -15.41 -23.13
C VAL A 96 -1.47 -15.21 -21.80
N LEU A 97 -0.33 -15.88 -21.61
CA LEU A 97 0.46 -15.76 -20.38
C LEU A 97 1.10 -14.37 -20.23
N GLU A 98 1.49 -13.72 -21.33
CA GLU A 98 1.99 -12.34 -21.32
C GLU A 98 0.90 -11.36 -20.86
N ARG A 99 -0.29 -11.44 -21.44
CA ARG A 99 -1.44 -10.61 -21.02
C ARG A 99 -1.81 -10.86 -19.56
N LYS A 100 -1.80 -12.13 -19.13
CA LYS A 100 -2.04 -12.49 -17.72
C LYS A 100 -0.97 -11.88 -16.81
N LEU A 101 0.30 -11.99 -17.16
CA LEU A 101 1.41 -11.47 -16.38
C LEU A 101 1.30 -9.95 -16.22
N GLU A 102 0.97 -9.24 -17.30
CA GLU A 102 0.78 -7.78 -17.27
C GLU A 102 -0.36 -7.36 -16.35
N ALA A 103 -1.51 -8.05 -16.43
CA ALA A 103 -2.62 -7.82 -15.53
C ALA A 103 -2.24 -8.10 -14.07
N GLN A 104 -1.58 -9.23 -13.79
CA GLN A 104 -1.14 -9.58 -12.43
C GLN A 104 -0.15 -8.58 -11.84
N ARG A 105 0.79 -8.06 -12.65
CA ARG A 105 1.74 -7.01 -12.22
C ARG A 105 1.03 -5.70 -11.92
N SER A 106 0.09 -5.31 -12.76
CA SER A 106 -0.72 -4.09 -12.56
C SER A 106 -1.52 -4.17 -11.26
N GLU A 107 -2.20 -5.30 -11.02
CA GLU A 107 -2.93 -5.56 -9.77
C GLU A 107 -2.00 -5.57 -8.55
N LEU A 108 -0.82 -6.18 -8.67
CA LEU A 108 0.16 -6.21 -7.58
C LEU A 108 0.62 -4.80 -7.18
N VAL A 109 0.87 -3.92 -8.15
CA VAL A 109 1.25 -2.52 -7.86
C VAL A 109 0.15 -1.81 -7.06
N LEU A 110 -1.12 -2.00 -7.43
CA LEU A 110 -2.25 -1.42 -6.70
C LEU A 110 -2.34 -2.00 -5.29
N ALA A 111 -2.22 -3.32 -5.15
CA ALA A 111 -2.28 -4.01 -3.86
C ALA A 111 -1.13 -3.60 -2.92
N GLU A 112 0.09 -3.45 -3.44
CA GLU A 112 1.25 -3.01 -2.66
C GLU A 112 1.10 -1.57 -2.17
N ARG A 113 0.52 -0.70 -3.00
CA ARG A 113 0.18 0.67 -2.60
C ARG A 113 -0.86 0.66 -1.49
N GLU A 114 -1.98 -0.04 -1.68
CA GLU A 114 -3.05 -0.15 -0.68
C GLU A 114 -2.50 -0.70 0.66
N TYR A 115 -1.66 -1.73 0.61
CA TYR A 115 -0.99 -2.29 1.78
C TYR A 115 -0.04 -1.29 2.46
N GLY A 116 0.70 -0.49 1.68
CA GLY A 116 1.53 0.60 2.18
C GLY A 116 0.75 1.69 2.90
N GLU A 117 -0.41 2.07 2.36
CA GLU A 117 -1.35 3.01 2.97
C GLU A 117 -1.88 2.47 4.31
N MET A 118 -2.33 1.21 4.35
CA MET A 118 -2.82 0.58 5.59
C MET A 118 -1.75 0.51 6.69
N LYS A 119 -0.50 0.16 6.34
CA LYS A 119 0.63 0.17 7.29
C LYS A 119 0.88 1.57 7.85
N THR A 120 0.79 2.58 7.01
CA THR A 120 0.95 3.98 7.41
C THR A 120 -0.15 4.40 8.37
N GLN A 121 -1.42 4.08 8.05
CA GLN A 121 -2.56 4.35 8.93
C GLN A 121 -2.40 3.68 10.30
N LEU A 122 -2.00 2.40 10.35
CA LEU A 122 -1.75 1.69 11.60
C LEU A 122 -0.63 2.35 12.42
N ARG A 123 0.50 2.69 11.79
CA ARG A 123 1.62 3.35 12.46
C ARG A 123 1.18 4.70 13.04
N ASP A 124 0.46 5.49 12.25
CA ASP A 124 0.03 6.82 12.65
C ASP A 124 -1.01 6.75 13.78
N PHE A 125 -1.92 5.77 13.74
CA PHE A 125 -2.86 5.49 14.83
C PHE A 125 -2.14 5.13 16.13
N VAL A 126 -1.18 4.19 16.07
CA VAL A 126 -0.37 3.79 17.24
C VAL A 126 0.44 4.96 17.80
N ARG A 127 1.04 5.79 16.94
CA ARG A 127 1.83 6.96 17.35
C ARG A 127 0.95 8.02 18.02
N THR A 128 -0.17 8.38 17.41
CA THR A 128 -1.11 9.36 17.98
C THR A 128 -1.61 8.89 19.33
N ARG A 129 -1.93 7.60 19.47
CA ARG A 129 -2.33 7.01 20.75
C ARG A 129 -1.22 7.10 21.80
N ALA A 130 0.03 6.76 21.45
CA ALA A 130 1.14 6.84 22.38
C ALA A 130 1.33 8.26 22.92
N ALA A 131 1.15 9.27 22.07
CA ALA A 131 1.17 10.68 22.47
C ALA A 131 0.01 11.03 23.42
N THR A 132 -1.23 10.61 23.10
CA THR A 132 -2.40 10.85 23.95
C THR A 132 -2.29 10.14 25.30
N ASP A 133 -1.85 8.88 25.33
CA ASP A 133 -1.66 8.12 26.57
C ASP A 133 -0.54 8.72 27.43
N ALA A 134 0.54 9.24 26.82
CA ALA A 134 1.59 9.97 27.54
C ALA A 134 1.06 11.28 28.15
N SER A 135 0.31 12.08 27.38
CA SER A 135 -0.32 13.31 27.88
C SER A 135 -1.26 13.02 29.06
N ARG A 136 -2.11 11.99 28.96
CA ARG A 136 -3.02 11.59 30.06
C ARG A 136 -2.28 11.15 31.31
N ARG A 137 -1.14 10.45 31.18
CA ARG A 137 -0.30 10.05 32.33
C ARG A 137 0.37 11.25 32.98
N VAL A 138 0.84 12.20 32.19
CA VAL A 138 1.39 13.47 32.70
C VAL A 138 0.30 14.23 33.45
N ASP A 139 -0.90 14.36 32.89
CA ASP A 139 -2.04 14.99 33.58
C ASP A 139 -2.44 14.27 34.87
N ALA A 140 -2.43 12.93 34.88
CA ALA A 140 -2.71 12.15 36.08
C ALA A 140 -1.63 12.36 37.15
N ALA A 141 -0.36 12.32 36.78
CA ALA A 141 0.76 12.57 37.69
C ALA A 141 0.71 13.99 38.27
N TRP A 142 0.29 14.99 37.47
CA TRP A 142 0.07 16.35 37.97
C TRP A 142 -1.11 16.44 38.95
N ARG A 143 -2.23 15.76 38.68
CA ARG A 143 -3.35 15.70 39.64
C ARG A 143 -2.96 15.05 40.96
N ASP A 144 -2.16 13.98 40.90
CA ASP A 144 -1.66 13.31 42.11
C ASP A 144 -0.69 14.21 42.90
N LEU A 145 0.14 15.00 42.19
CA LEU A 145 1.03 15.99 42.80
C LEU A 145 0.26 17.15 43.44
N GLU A 146 -0.76 17.68 42.77
CA GLU A 146 -1.66 18.73 43.30
C GLU A 146 -2.40 18.23 44.55
N ALA A 147 -2.89 16.98 44.55
CA ALA A 147 -3.52 16.36 45.72
C ALA A 147 -2.54 16.18 46.90
N ALA A 148 -1.25 16.05 46.63
CA ALA A 148 -0.18 16.00 47.63
C ALA A 148 0.34 17.40 48.04
N GLY A 149 -0.27 18.49 47.53
CA GLY A 149 0.08 19.87 47.86
C GLY A 149 1.24 20.47 47.05
N GLY A 150 1.64 19.85 45.94
CA GLY A 150 2.60 20.43 45.01
C GLY A 150 1.94 21.40 44.03
N GLU A 151 2.59 22.53 43.73
CA GLU A 151 2.13 23.49 42.72
C GLU A 151 2.48 23.00 41.30
N ARG A 152 1.46 22.93 40.45
CA ARG A 152 1.65 22.74 39.01
C ARG A 152 2.20 24.05 38.41
N PRO A 153 3.26 24.02 37.59
CA PRO A 153 3.65 25.18 36.81
C PRO A 153 2.46 25.60 35.95
N GLU A 154 2.02 26.87 36.05
CA GLU A 154 0.95 27.40 35.20
C GLU A 154 1.41 27.44 33.74
N THR A 155 1.33 26.31 33.03
CA THR A 155 1.03 26.34 31.61
C THR A 155 -0.44 26.65 31.51
N ASP A 156 -0.75 27.94 31.40
CA ASP A 156 -2.11 28.39 31.14
C ASP A 156 -2.60 27.65 29.88
N ALA A 157 -3.66 26.84 30.03
CA ALA A 157 -4.25 26.11 28.91
C ALA A 157 -4.68 27.09 27.79
N GLN A 158 -4.95 28.35 28.15
CA GLN A 158 -5.20 29.41 27.19
C GLN A 158 -3.93 29.79 26.41
N ASP A 159 -2.75 29.80 27.04
CA ASP A 159 -1.47 30.04 26.38
C ASP A 159 -1.08 28.92 25.41
N GLU A 160 -1.31 27.65 25.77
CA GLU A 160 -1.07 26.54 24.84
C GLU A 160 -2.05 26.57 23.65
N VAL A 161 -3.32 26.88 23.90
CA VAL A 161 -4.31 27.09 22.83
C VAL A 161 -3.93 28.29 21.96
N LEU A 162 -3.45 29.38 22.55
CA LEU A 162 -2.99 30.57 21.83
C LEU A 162 -1.77 30.26 20.97
N ARG A 163 -0.76 29.56 21.51
CA ARG A 163 0.41 29.10 20.76
C ARG A 163 0.03 28.18 19.60
N SER A 164 -0.86 27.22 19.83
CA SER A 164 -1.31 26.31 18.75
C SER A 164 -2.05 27.04 17.63
N ARG A 165 -2.83 28.09 17.96
CA ARG A 165 -3.51 28.96 17.00
C ARG A 165 -2.51 29.81 16.21
N LEU A 166 -1.50 30.37 16.88
CA LEU A 166 -0.43 31.14 16.23
C LEU A 166 0.41 30.27 15.28
N ASP A 167 0.76 29.04 15.69
CA ASP A 167 1.50 28.09 14.87
C ASP A 167 0.70 27.59 13.65
N ARG A 168 -0.63 27.54 13.77
CA ARG A 168 -1.52 27.22 12.65
C ARG A 168 -1.58 28.40 11.67
N ALA A 169 -1.79 29.62 12.18
CA ALA A 169 -1.82 30.83 11.35
C ALA A 169 -0.49 31.05 10.61
N ALA A 170 0.66 30.78 11.24
CA ALA A 170 1.97 30.87 10.60
C ALA A 170 2.13 29.87 9.45
N ARG A 171 1.64 28.63 9.61
CA ARG A 171 1.67 27.61 8.55
C ARG A 171 0.75 27.95 7.39
N GLU A 172 -0.44 28.49 7.67
CA GLU A 172 -1.40 28.93 6.66
C GLU A 172 -0.84 30.12 5.86
N ALA A 173 -0.20 31.09 6.52
CA ALA A 173 0.47 32.21 5.86
C ALA A 173 1.61 31.76 4.94
N LEU A 174 2.46 30.84 5.38
CA LEU A 174 3.54 30.28 4.55
C LEU A 174 3.00 29.51 3.34
N ALA A 175 1.90 28.76 3.51
CA ALA A 175 1.25 28.05 2.41
C ALA A 175 0.64 29.04 1.39
N GLU A 176 0.08 30.15 1.86
CA GLU A 176 -0.47 31.20 1.02
C GLU A 176 0.61 31.96 0.24
N GLU A 177 1.75 32.27 0.86
CA GLU A 177 2.92 32.83 0.17
C GLU A 177 3.45 31.89 -0.93
N GLN A 178 3.54 30.59 -0.64
CA GLN A 178 3.94 29.59 -1.63
C GLN A 178 2.94 29.49 -2.79
N LEU A 179 1.63 29.55 -2.49
CA LEU A 179 0.59 29.59 -3.51
C LEU A 179 0.66 30.86 -4.35
N GLN A 180 0.92 32.02 -3.76
CA GLN A 180 1.08 33.28 -4.49
C GLN A 180 2.34 33.28 -5.36
N ALA A 181 3.46 32.75 -4.85
CA ALA A 181 4.69 32.59 -5.61
C ALA A 181 4.49 31.63 -6.81
N LEU A 182 3.71 30.56 -6.62
CA LEU A 182 3.34 29.64 -7.71
C LEU A 182 2.38 30.30 -8.71
N LYS A 183 1.36 31.02 -8.26
CA LYS A 183 0.45 31.78 -9.15
C LYS A 183 1.19 32.81 -10.00
N LYS A 184 2.14 33.55 -9.40
CA LYS A 184 3.00 34.51 -10.10
C LYS A 184 3.93 33.84 -11.13
N LYS A 185 4.47 32.65 -10.81
CA LYS A 185 5.27 31.84 -11.76
C LYS A 185 4.44 31.20 -12.86
N MET A 186 3.16 30.91 -12.62
CA MET A 186 2.24 30.30 -13.59
C MET A 186 1.45 31.31 -14.43
N GLY A 187 1.74 32.61 -14.33
CA GLY A 187 1.27 33.61 -15.28
C GLY A 187 -0.25 33.82 -15.34
N LYS A 188 -0.97 33.63 -14.23
CA LYS A 188 -2.36 34.08 -14.10
C LYS A 188 -2.42 35.26 -13.14
N SER A 189 -2.38 36.46 -13.72
CA SER A 189 -2.99 37.65 -13.12
C SER A 189 -4.50 37.44 -12.96
#